data_AF-A0A537WGR2-F1
#
_entry.id   AF-A0A537WGR2-F1
#
_cell.length_a   1.000
_cell.length_b   1.000
_cell.length_c   1.000
_cell.angle_alpha   90.00
_cell.angle_beta   90.00
_cell.angle_gamma   90.00
#
_symmetry.space_group_name_H-M   'P 1'
#
loop_
_entity.id
_entity.type
_entity.pdbx_description
1 polymer ?
#
loop_
_entity_poly.entity_id
_entity_poly.type
_entity_poly.pdbx_seq_one_letter_code
_entity_poly.pdbx_strand_id
1 'polypeptide(L)'
;MSDFGRLIEQEVPRLRRYARALTRDVGQADDLVQSCLVRALAKEHLWQPGSNLRAWILTVLHNLHINRIRRLIREQDNAIVASGCLALAQTEPSARLDLLDVERAIGKLPELQRWVILLIGLEGMRYDEAAQILAVPIGTIRSRIARARQTLRELLERDIDAAASFDRSILPTQSASPAPIPSRHAKTNSSCRGSRSRSAVKEDDRIQWRGPTLASREMGAVAHQ
;
A
#
# COMPACT_ATOMS: atom_id res chain seq x y z
N MET A 1 -14.43 12.99 31.17
CA MET A 1 -13.44 12.78 30.10
C MET A 1 -13.28 14.09 29.35
N SER A 2 -12.05 14.54 29.07
CA SER A 2 -11.83 15.73 28.25
C SER A 2 -12.44 15.54 26.85
N ASP A 3 -12.79 16.62 26.16
CA ASP A 3 -13.31 16.56 24.79
C ASP A 3 -12.35 15.83 23.85
N PHE A 4 -11.05 16.03 24.05
CA PHE A 4 -9.98 15.32 23.36
C PHE A 4 -10.04 13.80 23.55
N GLY A 5 -10.28 13.33 24.78
CA GLY A 5 -10.38 11.89 25.06
C GLY A 5 -11.50 11.22 24.26
N ARG A 6 -12.66 11.88 24.14
CA ARG A 6 -13.79 11.39 23.32
C ARG A 6 -13.45 11.37 21.84
N LEU A 7 -12.78 12.41 21.33
CA LEU A 7 -12.37 12.48 19.94
C LEU A 7 -11.32 11.41 19.61
N ILE A 8 -10.36 11.14 20.51
CA ILE A 8 -9.39 10.06 20.33
C ILE A 8 -10.08 8.70 20.30
N GLU A 9 -11.04 8.45 21.18
CA GLU A 9 -11.75 7.17 21.25
C GLU A 9 -12.42 6.81 19.92
N GLN A 10 -13.00 7.81 19.23
CA GLN A 10 -13.60 7.65 17.91
C GLN A 10 -12.56 7.28 16.82
N GLU A 11 -11.30 7.66 16.99
CA GLU A 11 -10.21 7.36 16.06
C GLU A 11 -9.54 5.99 16.34
N VAL A 12 -9.76 5.37 17.51
CA VAL A 12 -9.11 4.10 17.88
C VAL A 12 -9.32 2.97 16.85
N PRO A 13 -10.54 2.71 16.33
CA PRO A 13 -10.74 1.65 15.33
C PRO A 13 -9.92 1.89 14.05
N ARG A 14 -9.80 3.15 13.63
CA ARG A 14 -9.01 3.55 12.45
C ARG A 14 -7.52 3.39 12.69
N LEU A 15 -7.02 3.81 13.85
CA LEU A 15 -5.63 3.61 14.26
C LEU A 15 -5.25 2.13 14.26
N ARG A 16 -6.11 1.26 14.81
CA ARG A 16 -5.89 -0.20 14.79
C ARG A 16 -5.85 -0.75 13.37
N ARG A 17 -6.78 -0.34 12.51
CA ARG A 17 -6.79 -0.77 11.10
C ARG A 17 -5.51 -0.36 10.37
N TYR A 18 -5.08 0.90 10.53
CA TYR A 18 -3.84 1.39 9.94
C TYR A 18 -2.60 0.69 10.50
N ALA A 19 -2.52 0.51 11.83
CA ALA A 19 -1.41 -0.17 12.50
C ALA A 19 -1.27 -1.63 12.06
N ARG A 20 -2.40 -2.36 11.89
CA ARG A 20 -2.42 -3.72 11.37
C ARG A 20 -1.90 -3.79 9.94
N ALA A 21 -2.33 -2.86 9.08
CA ALA A 21 -1.84 -2.79 7.71
C ALA A 21 -0.34 -2.44 7.63
N LEU A 22 0.17 -1.64 8.58
CA LEU A 22 1.60 -1.29 8.68
C LEU A 22 2.46 -2.46 9.15
N THR A 23 2.07 -3.11 10.24
CA THR A 23 2.90 -4.09 10.97
C THR A 23 2.70 -5.53 10.52
N ARG A 24 1.49 -5.87 10.03
CA ARG A 24 1.06 -7.24 9.68
C ARG A 24 1.17 -8.27 10.80
N ASP A 25 1.19 -7.77 12.02
CA ASP A 25 1.16 -8.59 13.22
C ASP A 25 0.18 -7.93 14.17
N VAL A 26 -0.82 -8.70 14.63
CA VAL A 26 -1.89 -8.17 15.47
C VAL A 26 -1.34 -7.69 16.81
N GLY A 27 -0.40 -8.43 17.41
CA GLY A 27 0.22 -8.06 18.68
C GLY A 27 1.03 -6.78 18.55
N GLN A 28 1.88 -6.70 17.53
CA GLN A 28 2.69 -5.50 17.28
C GLN A 28 1.85 -4.28 16.89
N ALA A 29 0.71 -4.51 16.21
CA ALA A 29 -0.24 -3.45 15.90
C ALA A 29 -0.89 -2.89 17.17
N ASP A 30 -1.38 -3.76 18.05
CA ASP A 30 -2.04 -3.34 19.28
C ASP A 30 -1.05 -2.65 20.24
N ASP A 31 0.19 -3.14 20.35
CA ASP A 31 1.28 -2.49 21.11
C ASP A 31 1.62 -1.09 20.57
N LEU A 32 1.67 -0.96 19.24
CA LEU A 32 1.93 0.32 18.57
C LEU A 32 0.80 1.31 18.83
N VAL A 33 -0.46 0.86 18.77
CA VAL A 33 -1.63 1.70 19.08
C VAL A 33 -1.62 2.12 20.53
N GLN A 34 -1.37 1.20 21.47
CA GLN A 34 -1.27 1.52 22.89
C GLN A 34 -0.19 2.58 23.14
N SER A 35 1.01 2.39 22.59
CA SER A 35 2.11 3.35 22.70
C SER A 35 1.76 4.71 22.09
N CYS A 36 1.02 4.71 20.97
CA CYS A 36 0.52 5.92 20.33
C CYS A 36 -0.46 6.68 21.24
N LEU A 37 -1.46 5.99 21.79
CA LEU A 37 -2.47 6.60 22.66
C LEU A 37 -1.85 7.19 23.93
N VAL A 38 -0.95 6.45 24.59
CA VAL A 38 -0.21 6.95 25.77
C VAL A 38 0.54 8.23 25.43
N ARG A 39 1.25 8.26 24.29
CA ARG A 39 2.02 9.42 23.86
C ARG A 39 1.14 10.58 23.38
N ALA A 40 -0.02 10.30 22.79
CA ALA A 40 -0.99 11.29 22.36
C ALA A 40 -1.63 11.99 23.56
N LEU A 41 -2.05 11.23 24.58
CA LEU A 41 -2.59 11.77 25.83
C LEU A 41 -1.55 12.60 26.58
N ALA A 42 -0.31 12.13 26.69
CA ALA A 42 0.78 12.91 27.29
C ALA A 42 1.08 14.23 26.55
N LYS A 43 0.71 14.31 25.27
CA LYS A 43 0.93 15.46 24.39
C LYS A 43 -0.36 16.19 24.01
N GLU A 44 -1.45 15.98 24.75
CA GLU A 44 -2.74 16.62 24.52
C GLU A 44 -2.61 18.15 24.41
N HIS A 45 -1.75 18.76 25.23
CA HIS A 45 -1.47 20.19 25.22
C HIS A 45 -0.86 20.74 23.91
N LEU A 46 -0.29 19.88 23.05
CA LEU A 46 0.26 20.29 21.74
C LEU A 46 -0.80 20.26 20.64
N TRP A 47 -1.94 19.61 20.89
CA TRP A 47 -3.04 19.59 19.94
C TRP A 47 -3.86 20.87 20.07
N GLN A 48 -4.13 21.51 18.92
CA GLN A 48 -4.96 22.69 18.85
C GLN A 48 -6.41 22.29 18.50
N PRO A 49 -7.40 22.63 19.33
CA PRO A 49 -8.80 22.40 19.02
C PRO A 49 -9.19 22.99 17.66
N GLY A 50 -9.94 22.23 16.84
CA GLY A 50 -10.31 22.62 15.48
C GLY A 50 -9.29 22.25 14.39
N SER A 51 -8.08 21.81 14.77
CA SER A 51 -7.14 21.21 13.82
C SER A 51 -7.51 19.75 13.50
N ASN A 52 -6.96 19.20 12.40
CA ASN A 52 -7.19 17.81 12.01
C ASN A 52 -6.52 16.84 13.01
N LEU A 53 -7.27 16.44 14.05
CA LEU A 53 -6.83 15.49 15.08
C LEU A 53 -6.35 14.18 14.45
N ARG A 54 -7.05 13.71 13.42
CA ARG A 54 -6.75 12.48 12.72
C ARG A 54 -5.38 12.49 12.07
N ALA A 55 -5.06 13.54 11.32
CA ALA A 55 -3.73 13.71 10.72
C ALA A 55 -2.64 13.80 11.79
N TRP A 56 -2.91 14.50 12.90
CA TRP A 56 -1.98 14.62 14.02
C TRP A 56 -1.69 13.28 14.69
N ILE A 57 -2.71 12.49 15.05
CA ILE A 57 -2.51 11.20 15.74
C ILE A 57 -1.88 10.15 14.82
N LEU A 58 -2.21 10.14 13.52
CA LEU A 58 -1.54 9.29 12.55
C LEU A 58 -0.08 9.68 12.34
N THR A 59 0.26 10.97 12.44
CA THR A 59 1.65 11.44 12.48
C THR A 59 2.39 10.89 13.69
N VAL A 60 1.78 10.90 14.88
CA VAL A 60 2.38 10.32 16.09
C VAL A 60 2.61 8.82 15.91
N LEU A 61 1.60 8.08 15.45
CA LEU A 61 1.69 6.64 15.21
C LEU A 61 2.77 6.29 14.18
N HIS A 62 2.80 7.03 13.07
CA HIS A 62 3.79 6.84 12.01
C HIS A 62 5.22 7.06 12.50
N ASN A 63 5.45 8.13 13.26
CA ASN A 63 6.76 8.41 13.86
C ASN A 63 7.21 7.32 14.83
N LEU A 64 6.29 6.78 15.64
CA LEU A 64 6.59 5.65 16.53
C LEU A 64 6.99 4.40 15.74
N HIS A 65 6.29 4.10 14.66
CA HIS A 65 6.60 2.97 13.79
C HIS A 65 7.96 3.12 13.10
N ILE A 66 8.27 4.29 12.54
CA ILE A 66 9.58 4.56 11.94
C ILE A 66 10.70 4.40 12.97
N ASN A 67 10.52 4.95 14.18
CA ASN A 67 11.53 4.83 15.23
C ASN A 67 11.74 3.37 15.64
N ARG A 68 10.67 2.59 15.68
CA ARG A 68 10.73 1.14 15.89
C ARG A 68 11.51 0.44 14.78
N ILE A 69 11.24 0.71 13.51
CA ILE A 69 11.98 0.11 12.38
C ILE A 69 13.46 0.49 12.44
N ARG A 70 13.79 1.77 12.65
CA ARG A 70 15.19 2.23 12.79
C ARG A 70 15.91 1.58 13.97
N ARG A 71 15.19 1.27 15.04
CA ARG A 71 15.74 0.53 16.18
C ARG A 71 15.99 -0.94 15.79
N LEU A 72 15.01 -1.59 15.17
CA LEU A 72 15.13 -2.97 14.71
C LEU A 72 16.27 -3.17 13.70
N ILE A 73 16.47 -2.22 12.77
CA ILE A 73 17.60 -2.29 11.83
C ILE A 73 18.94 -2.22 12.57
N ARG A 74 19.09 -1.27 13.50
CA ARG A 74 20.32 -1.14 14.32
C ARG A 74 20.57 -2.34 15.23
N GLU A 75 19.51 -2.98 15.71
CA GLU A 75 19.59 -4.20 16.53
C GLU A 75 19.82 -5.46 15.65
N GLN A 76 19.26 -5.52 14.45
CA GLN A 76 19.48 -6.61 13.48
C GLN A 76 20.86 -6.57 12.82
N ASP A 77 21.47 -5.40 12.67
CA ASP A 77 22.89 -5.30 12.34
C ASP A 77 23.78 -6.01 13.40
N ASN A 78 23.21 -6.36 14.57
CA ASN A 78 23.83 -7.19 15.61
C ASN A 78 23.20 -8.60 15.78
N ALA A 79 22.11 -8.96 15.08
CA ALA A 79 21.45 -10.27 15.23
C ALA A 79 20.61 -10.67 13.99
N ILE A 80 20.93 -11.84 13.42
CA ILE A 80 20.34 -12.41 12.20
C ILE A 80 18.85 -12.78 12.39
N VAL A 81 18.00 -12.15 11.56
CA VAL A 81 16.68 -12.51 10.97
C VAL A 81 15.66 -13.37 11.76
N ALA A 82 14.46 -12.81 11.95
CA ALA A 82 13.19 -13.54 11.81
C ALA A 82 12.04 -12.59 11.42
N SER A 83 11.48 -12.77 10.22
CA SER A 83 10.30 -12.02 9.75
C SER A 83 9.06 -12.91 9.92
N GLY A 84 8.22 -12.60 10.90
CA GLY A 84 6.97 -13.31 11.16
C GLY A 84 5.83 -12.78 10.30
N CYS A 85 5.23 -13.65 9.49
CA CYS A 85 3.96 -13.40 8.81
C CYS A 85 2.81 -13.93 9.68
N LEU A 86 1.85 -13.08 10.05
CA LEU A 86 0.57 -13.50 10.62
C LEU A 86 -0.57 -12.98 9.75
N ALA A 87 -1.35 -13.91 9.22
CA ALA A 87 -2.54 -13.67 8.41
C ALA A 87 -3.74 -13.25 9.29
N LEU A 88 -4.58 -12.34 8.80
CA LEU A 88 -5.81 -11.91 9.48
C LEU A 88 -7.02 -12.80 9.11
N ALA A 89 -7.84 -13.10 10.12
CA ALA A 89 -9.10 -13.86 10.06
C ALA A 89 -10.24 -13.02 9.41
N GLN A 90 -10.91 -13.54 8.37
CA GLN A 90 -12.23 -14.21 8.31
C GLN A 90 -13.45 -13.31 8.02
N THR A 91 -13.91 -13.32 6.75
CA THR A 91 -15.33 -13.30 6.28
C THR A 91 -15.43 -13.59 4.76
N GLU A 92 -16.44 -14.39 4.35
CA GLU A 92 -17.00 -14.80 3.02
C GLU A 92 -16.07 -15.26 1.85
N PRO A 93 -16.37 -16.36 1.11
CA PRO A 93 -15.35 -17.11 0.35
C PRO A 93 -14.89 -16.52 -1.00
N SER A 94 -15.73 -15.81 -1.75
CA SER A 94 -15.41 -15.40 -3.13
C SER A 94 -14.78 -14.00 -3.24
N ALA A 95 -15.30 -13.01 -2.51
CA ALA A 95 -14.70 -11.67 -2.43
C ALA A 95 -13.42 -11.62 -1.57
N ARG A 96 -13.16 -12.66 -0.76
CA ARG A 96 -11.99 -12.75 0.13
C ARG A 96 -10.71 -13.11 -0.59
N LEU A 97 -10.77 -13.87 -1.68
CA LEU A 97 -9.56 -14.22 -2.44
C LEU A 97 -8.93 -12.94 -3.00
N ASP A 98 -9.72 -12.12 -3.68
CA ASP A 98 -9.28 -10.83 -4.22
C ASP A 98 -8.77 -9.87 -3.13
N LEU A 99 -9.47 -9.77 -1.99
CA LEU A 99 -9.05 -8.89 -0.89
C LEU A 99 -7.77 -9.38 -0.20
N LEU A 100 -7.61 -10.69 0.00
CA LEU A 100 -6.38 -11.26 0.54
C LEU A 100 -5.22 -11.15 -0.45
N ASP A 101 -5.49 -11.20 -1.76
CA ASP A 101 -4.49 -10.94 -2.80
C ASP A 101 -4.03 -9.48 -2.76
N VAL A 102 -4.95 -8.53 -2.61
CA VAL A 102 -4.61 -7.11 -2.48
C VAL A 102 -3.82 -6.84 -1.19
N GLU A 103 -4.22 -7.39 -0.05
CA GLU A 103 -3.48 -7.26 1.21
C GLU A 103 -2.07 -7.87 1.10
N ARG A 104 -1.92 -9.02 0.45
CA ARG A 104 -0.62 -9.64 0.15
C ARG A 104 0.20 -8.87 -0.88
N ALA A 105 -0.42 -8.19 -1.84
CA ALA A 105 0.28 -7.36 -2.80
C ALA A 105 0.81 -6.07 -2.15
N ILE A 106 -0.01 -5.38 -1.35
CA ILE A 106 0.43 -4.28 -0.47
C ILE A 106 1.50 -4.77 0.50
N GLY A 107 1.38 -6.04 0.90
CA GLY A 107 2.40 -6.94 1.42
C GLY A 107 3.82 -6.72 0.87
N LYS A 108 3.95 -6.86 -0.43
CA LYS A 108 5.23 -6.93 -1.12
C LYS A 108 5.80 -5.55 -1.46
N LEU A 109 5.02 -4.47 -1.32
CA LEU A 109 5.48 -3.11 -1.64
C LEU A 109 6.64 -2.64 -0.74
N PRO A 110 7.60 -1.84 -1.27
CA PRO A 110 8.56 -1.10 -0.45
C PRO A 110 7.85 -0.23 0.61
N GLU A 111 8.45 -0.10 1.80
CA GLU A 111 7.84 0.58 2.95
C GLU A 111 7.34 1.99 2.61
N LEU A 112 8.18 2.79 1.95
CA LEU A 112 7.86 4.18 1.58
C LEU A 112 6.64 4.27 0.65
N GLN A 113 6.46 3.29 -0.23
CA GLN A 113 5.33 3.22 -1.15
C GLN A 113 4.07 2.75 -0.42
N ARG A 114 4.22 1.73 0.41
CA ARG A 114 3.16 1.16 1.25
C ARG A 114 2.54 2.22 2.16
N TRP A 115 3.34 3.02 2.86
CA TRP A 115 2.83 4.04 3.77
C TRP A 115 1.93 5.05 3.05
N VAL A 116 2.34 5.48 1.86
CA VAL A 116 1.57 6.44 1.06
C VAL A 116 0.24 5.82 0.59
N ILE A 117 0.27 4.58 0.10
CA ILE A 117 -0.94 3.87 -0.31
C ILE A 117 -1.88 3.63 0.87
N LEU A 118 -1.38 3.32 2.06
CA LEU A 118 -2.22 3.11 3.22
C LEU A 118 -2.82 4.43 3.73
N LEU A 119 -2.05 5.52 3.79
CA LEU A 119 -2.61 6.81 4.20
C LEU A 119 -3.72 7.31 3.24
N ILE A 120 -3.54 7.12 1.94
CA ILE A 120 -4.50 7.64 0.95
C ILE A 120 -5.62 6.63 0.67
N GLY A 121 -5.29 5.37 0.42
CA GLY A 121 -6.24 4.34 0.03
C GLY A 121 -7.04 3.75 1.20
N LEU A 122 -6.40 3.55 2.36
CA LEU A 122 -7.07 2.96 3.54
C LEU A 122 -7.66 4.04 4.46
N GLU A 123 -6.93 5.15 4.64
CA GLU A 123 -7.38 6.26 5.48
C GLU A 123 -8.07 7.38 4.66
N GLY A 124 -7.99 7.41 3.34
CA GLY A 124 -8.68 8.48 2.58
C GLY A 124 -8.10 9.87 2.84
N MET A 125 -6.83 9.95 3.25
CA MET A 125 -6.14 11.23 3.46
C MET A 125 -5.93 11.96 2.14
N ARG A 126 -5.96 13.28 2.20
CA ARG A 126 -5.54 14.10 1.06
C ARG A 126 -4.03 14.01 0.87
N TYR A 127 -3.55 14.37 -0.32
CA TYR A 127 -2.13 14.26 -0.67
C TYR A 127 -1.25 15.20 0.16
N ASP A 128 -1.75 16.37 0.53
CA ASP A 128 -1.08 17.35 1.38
C ASP A 128 -0.99 16.88 2.83
N GLU A 129 -2.06 16.26 3.36
CA GLU A 129 -2.06 15.68 4.70
C GLU A 129 -1.09 14.50 4.79
N ALA A 130 -1.10 13.61 3.79
CA ALA A 130 -0.14 12.51 3.71
C ALA A 130 1.31 13.00 3.59
N ALA A 131 1.54 14.10 2.86
CA ALA A 131 2.85 14.75 2.77
C ALA A 131 3.34 15.26 4.13
N GLN A 132 2.45 15.85 4.93
CA GLN A 132 2.74 16.32 6.28
C GLN A 132 3.04 15.17 7.23
N ILE A 133 2.21 14.11 7.24
CA ILE A 133 2.39 12.92 8.09
C ILE A 133 3.74 12.25 7.83
N LEU A 134 4.11 12.11 6.55
CA LEU A 134 5.34 11.45 6.12
C LEU A 134 6.56 12.38 6.08
N ALA A 135 6.38 13.67 6.36
CA ALA A 135 7.40 14.71 6.25
C ALA A 135 8.15 14.70 4.90
N VAL A 136 7.42 14.64 3.78
CA VAL A 136 7.99 14.67 2.43
C VAL A 136 7.26 15.66 1.52
N PRO A 137 7.89 16.16 0.43
CA PRO A 137 7.22 17.03 -0.53
C PRO A 137 6.01 16.34 -1.20
N ILE A 138 4.97 17.12 -1.54
CA ILE A 138 3.79 16.60 -2.24
C ILE A 138 4.12 15.98 -3.61
N GLY A 139 5.16 16.48 -4.29
CA GLY A 139 5.66 15.88 -5.53
C GLY A 139 6.18 14.44 -5.31
N THR A 140 6.82 14.19 -4.17
CA THR A 140 7.27 12.86 -3.77
C THR A 140 6.11 11.93 -3.45
N ILE A 141 5.02 12.44 -2.86
CA ILE A 141 3.80 11.66 -2.65
C ILE A 141 3.25 11.18 -3.99
N ARG A 142 3.09 12.08 -4.97
CA ARG A 142 2.56 11.74 -6.30
C ARG A 142 3.41 10.68 -7.00
N SER A 143 4.73 10.82 -6.99
CA SER A 143 5.62 9.84 -7.62
C SER A 143 5.63 8.49 -6.89
N ARG A 144 5.56 8.49 -5.54
CA ARG A 144 5.42 7.25 -4.75
C ARG A 144 4.10 6.53 -5.03
N ILE A 145 2.98 7.24 -5.15
CA ILE A 145 1.68 6.65 -5.53
C ILE A 145 1.78 6.01 -6.91
N ALA A 146 2.31 6.73 -7.89
CA ALA A 146 2.41 6.23 -9.25
C ALA A 146 3.22 4.92 -9.31
N ARG A 147 4.38 4.90 -8.65
CA ARG A 147 5.23 3.69 -8.53
C ARG A 147 4.51 2.57 -7.77
N ALA A 148 3.89 2.88 -6.64
CA ALA A 148 3.17 1.88 -5.84
C ALA A 148 2.03 1.24 -6.63
N ARG A 149 1.24 2.02 -7.38
CA ARG A 149 0.17 1.52 -8.23
C ARG A 149 0.70 0.64 -9.36
N GLN A 150 1.83 1.01 -9.95
CA GLN A 150 2.48 0.20 -10.98
C GLN A 150 2.95 -1.15 -10.41
N THR A 151 3.65 -1.15 -9.27
CA THR A 151 4.10 -2.37 -8.61
C THR A 151 2.92 -3.24 -8.16
N LEU A 152 1.83 -2.66 -7.63
CA LEU A 152 0.63 -3.42 -7.29
C LEU A 152 0.00 -4.07 -8.51
N ARG A 153 -0.08 -3.36 -9.65
CA ARG A 153 -0.62 -3.92 -10.89
C ARG A 153 0.19 -5.13 -11.35
N GLU A 154 1.52 -5.00 -11.38
CA GLU A 154 2.42 -6.10 -11.75
C GLU A 154 2.32 -7.31 -10.82
N LEU A 155 2.16 -7.08 -9.51
CA LEU A 155 2.01 -8.15 -8.53
C LEU A 155 0.68 -8.89 -8.69
N LEU A 156 -0.42 -8.16 -8.90
CA LEU A 156 -1.75 -8.74 -9.06
C LEU A 156 -1.88 -9.48 -10.40
N GLU A 157 -1.34 -8.94 -11.50
CA GLU A 157 -1.30 -9.62 -12.79
C GLU A 157 -0.55 -10.96 -12.70
N ARG A 158 0.61 -10.98 -12.03
CA ARG A 158 1.37 -12.21 -11.80
C ARG A 158 0.62 -13.23 -10.95
N ASP A 159 -0.05 -12.79 -9.89
CA ASP A 159 -0.79 -13.68 -8.99
C ASP A 159 -2.03 -14.27 -9.74
N ILE A 160 -2.68 -13.50 -10.64
CA ILE A 160 -3.75 -13.98 -11.55
C ILE A 160 -3.21 -14.99 -12.57
N ASP A 161 -2.09 -14.70 -13.23
CA ASP A 161 -1.47 -15.61 -14.20
C ASP A 161 -1.02 -16.93 -13.55
N ALA A 162 -0.52 -16.87 -12.31
CA ALA A 162 -0.17 -18.05 -11.52
C ALA A 162 -1.40 -18.90 -11.17
N ALA A 163 -2.52 -18.28 -10.79
CA ALA A 163 -3.78 -18.99 -10.53
C ALA A 163 -4.33 -19.65 -11.82
N ALA A 164 -4.30 -18.95 -12.95
CA ALA A 164 -4.78 -19.44 -14.24
C ALA A 164 -3.89 -20.53 -14.88
N SER A 165 -2.61 -20.62 -14.50
CA SER A 165 -1.72 -21.70 -14.90
C SER A 165 -1.86 -22.94 -14.01
N PHE A 166 -2.16 -22.75 -12.72
CA PHE A 166 -2.45 -23.85 -11.80
C PHE A 166 -3.74 -24.61 -12.17
N ASP A 167 -4.83 -23.89 -12.49
CA ASP A 167 -6.10 -24.49 -12.91
C ASP A 167 -5.99 -25.33 -14.20
N ARG A 168 -5.07 -24.93 -15.10
CA ARG A 168 -4.78 -25.66 -16.35
C ARG A 168 -4.10 -27.02 -16.13
N SER A 169 -3.50 -27.26 -14.96
CA SER A 169 -2.84 -28.52 -14.62
C SER A 169 -3.75 -29.56 -13.96
N ILE A 170 -4.99 -29.18 -13.59
CA ILE A 170 -5.93 -30.03 -12.86
C ILE A 170 -7.01 -30.65 -13.78
N LEU A 171 -7.03 -30.31 -15.07
CA LEU A 171 -7.92 -30.99 -16.02
C LEU A 171 -7.55 -32.47 -16.10
N PRO A 172 -8.46 -33.41 -15.79
CA PRO A 172 -8.22 -34.81 -16.11
C PRO A 172 -8.14 -34.91 -17.63
N THR A 173 -7.04 -35.47 -18.12
CA THR A 173 -6.90 -35.92 -19.51
C THR A 173 -8.00 -36.94 -19.80
N GLN A 174 -9.19 -36.48 -20.18
CA GLN A 174 -10.15 -37.33 -20.87
C GLN A 174 -9.67 -37.47 -22.30
N SER A 175 -8.84 -38.50 -22.50
CA SER A 175 -8.66 -39.14 -23.78
C SER A 175 -10.02 -39.67 -24.26
N ALA A 176 -10.69 -38.90 -25.10
CA ALA A 176 -11.72 -39.42 -25.99
C ALA A 176 -11.45 -38.85 -27.37
N SER A 177 -10.60 -39.56 -28.11
CA SER A 177 -10.48 -39.45 -29.55
C SER A 177 -11.75 -40.04 -30.18
N PRO A 178 -12.50 -39.32 -31.03
CA PRO A 178 -13.25 -39.94 -32.09
C PRO A 178 -12.38 -39.96 -33.35
N ALA A 179 -12.33 -41.15 -33.96
CA ALA A 179 -11.59 -41.49 -35.18
C ALA A 179 -11.88 -40.53 -36.36
N PRO A 180 -10.96 -40.45 -37.35
CA PRO A 180 -11.09 -39.54 -38.49
C PRO A 180 -12.05 -40.09 -39.56
N ILE A 181 -12.85 -39.21 -40.16
CA ILE A 181 -13.64 -39.50 -41.37
C ILE A 181 -12.91 -38.86 -42.58
N PRO A 182 -12.75 -39.56 -43.72
CA PRO A 182 -11.90 -39.09 -44.81
C PRO A 182 -12.57 -38.09 -45.76
N SER A 183 -11.83 -37.01 -46.03
CA SER A 183 -11.67 -36.17 -47.24
C SER A 183 -12.82 -35.98 -48.27
N ARG A 184 -12.96 -34.75 -48.80
CA ARG A 184 -12.55 -34.41 -50.19
C ARG A 184 -12.60 -32.91 -50.55
N HIS A 185 -11.48 -32.47 -51.16
CA HIS A 185 -11.32 -31.47 -52.24
C HIS A 185 -11.06 -29.97 -51.93
N ALA A 186 -9.76 -29.65 -51.82
CA ALA A 186 -8.94 -28.72 -52.63
C ALA A 186 -9.52 -27.37 -53.14
N LYS A 187 -8.83 -26.26 -52.80
CA LYS A 187 -7.98 -25.47 -53.73
C LYS A 187 -7.30 -24.24 -53.09
N THR A 188 -5.96 -24.21 -53.21
CA THR A 188 -5.04 -23.12 -53.63
C THR A 188 -5.35 -21.64 -53.36
N ASN A 189 -4.47 -20.94 -52.62
CA ASN A 189 -3.42 -19.99 -53.08
C ASN A 189 -3.00 -19.06 -51.91
N SER A 190 -1.70 -18.99 -51.55
CA SER A 190 -0.73 -17.91 -51.85
C SER A 190 -1.17 -16.52 -51.34
N SER A 191 -0.40 -15.63 -50.71
CA SER A 191 1.02 -15.40 -50.48
C SER A 191 1.15 -14.10 -49.64
N CYS A 192 2.37 -13.75 -49.19
CA CYS A 192 2.88 -12.43 -48.76
C CYS A 192 2.77 -12.13 -47.25
N ARG A 193 3.86 -12.10 -46.46
CA ARG A 193 5.06 -11.21 -46.37
C ARG A 193 4.84 -9.88 -45.62
N GLY A 194 5.71 -9.69 -44.63
CA GLY A 194 6.24 -8.41 -44.14
C GLY A 194 5.51 -7.85 -42.91
N SER A 195 6.13 -7.15 -41.96
CA SER A 195 7.52 -6.91 -41.56
C SER A 195 7.46 -5.86 -40.45
N ARG A 196 8.43 -5.89 -39.50
CA ARG A 196 8.89 -4.76 -38.65
C ARG A 196 7.87 -4.24 -37.61
N SER A 197 8.19 -3.58 -36.51
CA SER A 197 9.35 -3.29 -35.65
C SER A 197 8.87 -2.15 -34.73
N ARG A 198 9.37 -2.02 -33.48
CA ARG A 198 9.36 -0.83 -32.57
C ARG A 198 8.88 -1.23 -31.16
N SER A 199 9.41 -0.75 -30.03
CA SER A 199 10.36 0.34 -29.75
C SER A 199 11.06 0.10 -28.41
N ALA A 200 12.26 0.66 -28.31
CA ALA A 200 12.99 0.92 -27.08
C ALA A 200 12.27 1.92 -26.16
N VAL A 201 12.48 1.80 -24.84
CA VAL A 201 12.47 2.96 -23.93
C VAL A 201 13.66 2.83 -22.98
N LYS A 202 14.44 3.90 -22.95
CA LYS A 202 15.68 4.09 -22.20
C LYS A 202 15.42 4.35 -20.72
N GLU A 203 16.29 3.74 -19.93
CA GLU A 203 16.75 4.13 -18.60
C GLU A 203 17.20 5.60 -18.58
N ASP A 204 16.79 6.32 -17.53
CA ASP A 204 17.58 7.19 -16.63
C ASP A 204 16.76 8.41 -16.18
N ASP A 205 16.68 8.61 -14.87
CA ASP A 205 17.05 9.89 -14.27
C ASP A 205 17.01 9.81 -12.73
N ARG A 206 18.23 9.75 -12.16
CA ARG A 206 18.53 10.06 -10.77
C ARG A 206 18.32 11.55 -10.55
N ILE A 207 17.40 11.92 -9.67
CA ILE A 207 17.38 13.27 -9.09
C ILE A 207 17.39 13.17 -7.57
N GLN A 208 18.56 13.53 -7.04
CA GLN A 208 18.92 13.79 -5.66
C GLN A 208 18.27 15.12 -5.25
N TRP A 209 17.42 15.14 -4.21
CA TRP A 209 16.92 16.41 -3.67
C TRP A 209 16.78 16.40 -2.14
N ARG A 210 17.30 17.47 -1.54
CA ARG A 210 17.38 17.79 -0.10
C ARG A 210 16.04 18.39 0.36
N GLY A 211 15.47 17.94 1.47
CA GLY A 211 14.14 18.37 1.95
C GLY A 211 14.10 19.83 2.44
N PRO A 212 12.92 20.49 2.44
CA PRO A 212 12.77 21.80 3.05
C PRO A 212 12.01 21.77 4.39
N THR A 213 12.57 22.56 5.30
CA THR A 213 12.09 23.07 6.59
C THR A 213 10.67 23.66 6.53
N LEU A 214 9.92 23.41 7.61
CA LEU A 214 8.64 24.03 7.94
C LEU A 214 8.79 25.55 8.00
N ALA A 215 8.15 26.26 7.08
CA ALA A 215 7.93 27.69 7.18
C ALA A 215 6.46 27.99 6.86
N SER A 216 5.86 28.68 7.81
CA SER A 216 4.49 29.18 7.90
C SER A 216 4.02 29.94 6.65
N ARG A 217 2.72 29.87 6.39
CA ARG A 217 1.91 30.91 5.72
C ARG A 217 0.44 30.52 5.93
N GLU A 218 -0.29 31.15 6.86
CA GLU A 218 -1.00 32.41 6.65
C GLU A 218 -1.71 32.48 5.29
N MET A 219 -3.02 32.22 5.30
CA MET A 219 -3.95 32.80 4.34
C MET A 219 -5.13 33.36 5.13
N GLY A 220 -5.15 34.69 5.19
CA GLY A 220 -6.19 35.49 5.79
C GLY A 220 -7.44 35.60 4.92
N ALA A 221 -8.40 36.27 5.55
CA ALA A 221 -9.70 36.69 5.08
C ALA A 221 -9.72 37.30 3.67
N VAL A 222 -10.79 37.01 2.93
CA VAL A 222 -11.38 37.93 1.97
C VAL A 222 -12.89 37.97 2.21
N ALA A 223 -13.36 39.17 2.54
CA ALA A 223 -14.74 39.56 2.65
C ALA A 223 -15.41 39.63 1.26
N HIS A 224 -16.72 39.36 1.21
CA HIS A 224 -17.58 39.88 0.16
C HIS A 224 -18.91 40.34 0.79
N GLN A 225 -19.08 41.67 0.79
CA GLN A 225 -20.26 42.29 0.18
C GLN A 225 -20.03 42.36 -1.33
#